data_AF-A0A1E5PM21-F1
#
_entry.id   AF-A0A1E5PM21-F1
#
_cell.length_a   1.000
_cell.length_b   1.000
_cell.length_c   1.000
_cell.angle_alpha   90.00
_cell.angle_beta   90.00
_cell.angle_gamma   90.00
#
_symmetry.space_group_name_H-M   'P 1'
#
loop_
_entity.id
_entity.type
_entity.pdbx_description
1 polymer ?
#
loop_
_entity_poly.entity_id
_entity_poly.type
_entity_poly.pdbx_seq_one_letter_code
_entity_poly.pdbx_strand_id
1 'polypeptide(L)' 'MTRINDTAPAWDERTQLTTFLDYTRDTARAKRAVRDGLHVDLRWILLHLTEETARHNGHLDILREMLDGTTGH' A
#
# COMPACT_ATOMS: atom_id res chain seq x y z
N MET A 1 7.13 -14.27 -17.65
CA MET A 1 5.75 -13.78 -17.86
C MET A 1 4.83 -14.78 -17.16
N THR A 2 4.67 -14.64 -15.84
CA THR A 2 3.95 -15.61 -15.01
C THR A 2 2.46 -15.47 -15.31
N ARG A 3 1.78 -16.56 -15.69
CA ARG A 3 0.33 -16.58 -15.89
C ARG A 3 -0.34 -16.22 -14.56
N ILE A 4 -1.03 -15.08 -14.52
CA ILE A 4 -1.93 -14.73 -13.42
C ILE A 4 -3.22 -15.52 -13.67
N ASN A 5 -3.37 -16.68 -13.04
CA ASN A 5 -4.58 -17.49 -13.10
C ASN A 5 -5.36 -17.30 -11.80
N ASP A 6 -6.65 -17.01 -11.91
CA ASP A 6 -7.63 -16.92 -10.81
C ASP A 6 -8.15 -18.30 -10.36
N THR A 7 -7.75 -19.37 -11.05
CA THR A 7 -8.14 -20.75 -10.72
C THR A 7 -7.26 -21.32 -9.62
N ALA A 8 -7.88 -21.63 -8.48
CA ALA A 8 -7.22 -22.33 -7.38
C ALA A 8 -6.87 -23.78 -7.77
N PRO A 9 -5.68 -24.30 -7.40
CA PRO A 9 -5.30 -25.69 -7.68
C PRO A 9 -6.11 -26.73 -6.89
N ALA A 10 -6.85 -26.29 -5.87
CA ALA A 10 -7.77 -27.10 -5.08
C ALA A 10 -8.95 -26.24 -4.60
N TRP A 11 -10.09 -26.89 -4.32
CA TRP A 11 -11.33 -26.24 -3.87
C TRP A 11 -11.45 -26.12 -2.34
N ASP A 12 -10.34 -26.26 -1.61
CA ASP A 12 -10.34 -25.96 -0.17
C ASP A 12 -10.32 -24.44 0.07
N GLU A 13 -10.95 -24.02 1.17
CA GLU A 13 -11.11 -22.61 1.51
C GLU A 13 -9.78 -21.85 1.55
N ARG A 14 -8.74 -22.45 2.15
CA ARG A 14 -7.44 -21.80 2.30
C ARG A 14 -6.77 -21.56 0.95
N THR A 15 -6.75 -22.56 0.07
CA THR A 15 -6.18 -22.44 -1.28
C THR A 15 -6.97 -21.43 -2.10
N GLN A 16 -8.30 -21.46 -2.02
CA GLN A 16 -9.15 -20.52 -2.75
C GLN A 16 -8.92 -19.06 -2.32
N LEU A 17 -8.84 -18.80 -1.00
CA LEU A 17 -8.55 -17.46 -0.47
C LEU A 17 -7.14 -16.98 -0.81
N THR A 18 -6.15 -17.88 -0.76
CA THR A 18 -4.76 -17.52 -1.08
C THR A 18 -4.60 -17.19 -2.56
N THR A 19 -5.18 -18.00 -3.46
CA THR A 19 -5.19 -17.71 -4.90
C THR A 19 -5.89 -16.39 -5.20
N PHE A 20 -7.03 -16.11 -4.55
CA PHE A 20 -7.72 -14.83 -4.72
C PHE A 20 -6.89 -13.63 -4.22
N LEU A 21 -6.19 -13.78 -3.10
CA LEU A 21 -5.33 -12.74 -2.56
C LEU A 21 -4.14 -12.44 -3.49
N ASP A 22 -3.49 -13.47 -4.01
CA ASP A 22 -2.37 -13.32 -4.94
C ASP A 22 -2.85 -12.72 -6.27
N TYR A 23 -3.99 -13.17 -6.79
CA TYR A 23 -4.64 -12.55 -7.94
C TYR A 23 -4.89 -11.07 -7.72
N THR A 24 -5.47 -10.71 -6.57
CA THR A 24 -5.78 -9.30 -6.24
C THR A 24 -4.50 -8.47 -6.12
N ARG A 25 -3.44 -8.99 -5.51
CA ARG A 25 -2.14 -8.28 -5.43
C ARG A 25 -1.54 -8.00 -6.80
N ASP A 26 -1.67 -8.94 -7.73
CA ASP A 26 -1.10 -8.79 -9.07
C ASP A 26 -1.94 -7.89 -9.98
N THR A 27 -3.26 -7.90 -9.80
CA THR A 27 -4.22 -7.22 -10.69
C THR A 27 -4.72 -5.87 -10.17
N ALA A 28 -4.74 -5.64 -8.85
CA ALA A 28 -5.21 -4.38 -8.29
C ALA A 28 -4.21 -3.25 -8.56
N ARG A 29 -4.54 -2.42 -9.55
CA ARG A 29 -3.81 -1.22 -9.94
C ARG A 29 -4.62 0.03 -9.64
N ALA A 30 -3.95 1.13 -9.32
CA ALA A 30 -4.58 2.43 -9.15
C ALA A 30 -5.36 2.79 -10.41
N LYS A 31 -6.62 3.21 -10.27
CA LYS A 31 -7.45 3.64 -11.40
C LYS A 31 -6.90 4.89 -12.11
N ARG A 32 -6.20 5.74 -11.35
CA ARG A 32 -5.55 6.95 -11.84
C ARG A 32 -4.04 6.76 -11.82
N ALA A 33 -3.39 7.19 -12.90
CA ALA A 33 -1.94 7.25 -12.96
C ALA A 33 -1.38 8.25 -11.93
N VAL A 34 -0.30 7.87 -11.25
CA VAL A 34 0.38 8.73 -10.27
C VAL A 34 1.19 9.82 -10.98
N ARG A 35 1.93 9.45 -12.03
CA ARG A 35 2.73 10.35 -12.86
C ARG A 35 3.03 9.70 -14.21
N ASP A 36 3.12 10.48 -15.29
CA ASP A 36 3.57 10.03 -16.62
C ASP A 36 2.83 8.75 -17.13
N GLY A 37 1.56 8.60 -16.77
CA GLY A 37 0.74 7.43 -17.14
C GLY A 37 1.00 6.17 -16.30
N LEU A 38 1.90 6.19 -15.31
CA LEU A 38 2.21 5.04 -14.46
C LEU A 38 1.07 4.70 -13.51
N HIS A 39 0.53 3.49 -13.65
CA HIS A 39 -0.46 2.90 -12.74
C HIS A 39 0.24 1.98 -11.74
N VAL A 40 0.18 2.34 -10.47
CA VAL A 40 0.86 1.64 -9.36
C VAL A 40 0.00 0.52 -8.79
N ASP A 41 0.60 -0.52 -8.22
CA ASP A 41 -0.15 -1.58 -7.51
C ASP A 41 -0.53 -1.18 -6.08
N LEU A 42 -1.43 -1.97 -5.49
CA LEU A 42 -1.87 -1.83 -4.11
C LEU A 42 -0.71 -1.81 -3.09
N ARG A 43 0.35 -2.60 -3.30
CA ARG A 43 1.51 -2.61 -2.40
C ARG A 43 2.20 -1.25 -2.41
N TRP A 44 2.45 -0.68 -3.58
CA TRP A 44 3.01 0.67 -3.69
C TRP A 44 2.10 1.71 -3.02
N ILE A 45 0.78 1.64 -3.23
CA ILE A 45 -0.18 2.59 -2.63
C ILE A 45 -0.10 2.56 -1.12
N LEU A 46 -0.16 1.37 -0.51
CA LEU A 46 -0.13 1.22 0.94
C LEU A 46 1.21 1.66 1.55
N LEU A 47 2.32 1.32 0.89
CA LEU A 47 3.64 1.79 1.32
C LEU A 47 3.72 3.32 1.27
N HIS A 48 3.30 3.91 0.16
CA HIS A 48 3.31 5.36 -0.03
C HIS A 48 2.45 6.09 1.01
N LEU A 49 1.24 5.60 1.31
CA LEU A 49 0.40 6.17 2.35
C LEU A 49 1.04 6.10 3.74
N THR A 50 1.75 5.00 4.04
CA THR A 50 2.46 4.83 5.31
C THR A 50 3.61 5.84 5.44
N GLU A 51 4.44 5.96 4.40
CA GLU A 51 5.55 6.92 4.33
C GLU A 51 5.06 8.36 4.46
N GLU A 52 4.00 8.69 3.71
CA GLU A 52 3.42 10.04 3.71
C GLU A 52 2.79 10.39 5.07
N THR A 53 2.16 9.43 5.73
CA THR A 53 1.62 9.62 7.09
C THR A 53 2.74 9.83 8.10
N ALA A 54 3.81 9.02 8.03
CA ALA A 54 4.97 9.19 8.91
C ALA A 54 5.65 10.55 8.72
N ARG A 55 5.80 10.99 7.46
CA ARG A 55 6.34 12.32 7.13
C ARG A 55 5.49 13.44 7.70
N HIS A 56 4.17 13.36 7.56
CA HIS A 56 3.26 14.34 8.15
C HIS A 56 3.32 14.35 9.68
N ASN A 57 3.39 13.18 10.32
CA ASN A 57 3.54 13.12 11.77
C ASN A 57 4.86 13.77 12.23
N GLY A 58 5.97 13.54 11.51
CA GLY A 58 7.22 14.21 11.80
C GLY A 58 7.13 15.74 11.66
N HIS A 59 6.42 16.23 10.65
CA HIS A 59 6.17 17.68 10.51
C HIS A 59 5.31 18.24 11.65
N LEU A 60 4.27 17.50 12.05
CA LEU A 60 3.40 17.90 13.17
C LEU A 60 4.16 17.90 14.49
N ASP A 61 5.07 16.95 14.69
CA ASP A 61 5.93 16.90 15.87
C ASP A 61 6.84 18.12 15.96
N ILE A 62 7.50 18.50 14.87
CA ILE A 62 8.30 19.74 14.81
C ILE A 62 7.45 20.97 15.16
N LEU A 63 6.25 21.08 14.60
CA LEU A 63 5.36 22.20 14.89
C LEU A 63 4.92 22.22 16.36
N ARG A 64 4.67 21.06 16.95
CA ARG A 64 4.39 20.90 18.38
C ARG A 64 5.58 21.33 19.23
N GLU A 65 6.79 20.86 18.93
CA GLU A 65 8.01 21.25 19.64
C GLU A 65 8.25 22.76 19.60
N MET A 66 8.01 23.39 18.44
CA MET A 66 8.11 24.85 18.28
C MET A 66 7.08 25.61 19.12
N LEU A 67 5.87 25.05 19.29
CA LEU A 67 4.80 25.67 20.07
C LEU A 67 5.03 25.52 21.57
N ASP A 68 5.45 24.33 22.01
CA ASP A 68 5.57 23.98 23.43
C ASP A 68 6.95 24.31 24.02
N GLY A 69 7.96 24.54 23.18
CA GLY A 69 9.34 24.81 23.60
C GLY A 69 10.07 23.59 24.17
N THR A 70 9.47 22.40 24.07
CA THR A 70 10.03 21.12 24.55
C THR A 70 10.26 20.19 23.37
N THR A 71 11.48 19.65 23.25
CA THR A 71 11.86 18.65 22.24
C THR A 71 11.61 17.23 22.71
N GLY A 72 11.29 16.35 21.75
CA GLY A 72 11.09 14.92 21.96
C GLY A 72 9.64 14.53 22.28
N HIS A 73 9.33 13.27 21.97
CA HIS A 73 8.14 12.55 22.43
C HIS A 73 8.52 11.57 23.54
#